data_AF-A0A7X6X5F0-F1
#
_entry.id   AF-A0A7X6X5F0-F1
#
_cell.length_a   1.000
_cell.length_b   1.000
_cell.length_c   1.000
_cell.angle_alpha   90.00
_cell.angle_beta   90.00
_cell.angle_gamma   90.00
#
_symmetry.space_group_name_H-M   'P 1'
#
loop_
_entity.id
_entity.type
_entity.pdbx_description
1 polymer ?
#
loop_
_entity_poly.entity_id
_entity_poly.type
_entity_poly.pdbx_seq_one_letter_code
_entity_poly.pdbx_strand_id
1 'polypeptide(L)'
;MKVSMHRISSILFCMVFVGVIFLPPLMINTAENYVSSFDNRVLPDFPTTVSTKWFGEFEEYFNFRIGLRENIVSAYQVLNDRLFSVMEHPTYMRGEKSYLYFKSSSDYQHLNVDVDYLDRLVSSLARLEYFCRRHNSHFLLVIIPDKHAIYPEYFPKGYNIQNTESRSELLIEKLRATGVNYLYLKDAFIE
;
A
#
# COMPACT_ATOMS: atom_id res chain seq x y z
N MET A 1 0.83 -30.54 48.43
CA MET A 1 0.85 -29.07 48.25
C MET A 1 1.28 -28.61 46.85
N LYS A 2 2.32 -29.17 46.22
CA LYS A 2 2.73 -28.80 44.83
C LYS A 2 1.66 -29.05 43.75
N VAL A 3 0.86 -30.11 43.88
CA VAL A 3 -0.17 -30.48 42.87
C VAL A 3 -1.33 -29.49 42.81
N SER A 4 -1.78 -28.92 43.95
CA SER A 4 -2.86 -27.92 43.93
C SER A 4 -2.40 -26.58 43.37
N MET A 5 -1.14 -26.19 43.64
CA MET A 5 -0.57 -24.94 43.13
C MET A 5 -0.39 -24.95 41.61
N HIS A 6 -0.03 -26.09 41.02
CA HIS A 6 0.01 -26.25 39.57
C HIS A 6 -1.40 -26.16 38.94
N ARG A 7 -2.40 -26.81 39.55
CA ARG A 7 -3.80 -26.72 39.10
C ARG A 7 -4.36 -25.29 39.15
N ILE A 8 -4.08 -24.55 40.22
CA ILE A 8 -4.50 -23.14 40.35
C ILE A 8 -3.83 -22.28 39.26
N SER A 9 -2.53 -22.47 39.03
CA SER A 9 -1.79 -21.77 37.97
C SER A 9 -2.35 -22.09 36.58
N SER A 10 -2.67 -23.36 36.29
CA SER A 10 -3.29 -23.77 35.03
C SER A 10 -4.68 -23.14 34.85
N ILE A 11 -5.51 -23.12 35.90
CA ILE A 11 -6.84 -22.50 35.84
C ILE A 11 -6.71 -20.99 35.60
N LEU A 12 -5.78 -20.32 36.29
CA LEU A 12 -5.51 -18.90 36.08
C LEU A 12 -5.05 -18.62 34.65
N PHE A 13 -4.12 -19.41 34.12
CA PHE A 13 -3.66 -19.31 32.75
C PHE A 13 -4.82 -19.49 31.75
N CYS A 14 -5.67 -20.50 31.94
CA CYS A 14 -6.85 -20.71 31.11
C CYS A 14 -7.82 -19.52 31.17
N MET A 15 -8.08 -18.97 32.36
CA MET A 15 -8.96 -17.79 32.51
C MET A 15 -8.38 -16.57 31.79
N VAL A 16 -7.08 -16.31 31.90
CA VAL A 16 -6.42 -15.22 31.18
C VAL A 16 -6.47 -15.45 29.68
N PHE A 17 -6.16 -16.66 29.21
CA PHE A 17 -6.18 -17.02 27.79
C PHE A 17 -7.56 -16.84 27.17
N VAL A 18 -8.60 -17.35 27.84
CA VAL A 18 -10.01 -17.15 27.45
C VAL A 18 -10.33 -15.65 27.47
N GLY A 19 -9.93 -14.92 28.51
CA GLY A 19 -10.11 -13.47 28.59
C GLY A 19 -9.51 -12.73 27.39
N VAL A 20 -8.28 -13.05 26.99
CA VAL A 20 -7.60 -12.44 25.84
C VAL A 20 -8.34 -12.73 24.52
N ILE A 21 -8.89 -13.92 24.35
CA ILE A 21 -9.64 -14.30 23.13
C ILE A 21 -11.01 -13.61 23.06
N PHE A 22 -11.72 -13.55 24.19
CA PHE A 22 -13.09 -13.02 24.22
C PHE A 22 -13.17 -11.51 24.43
N LEU A 23 -12.09 -10.85 24.88
CA LEU A 23 -12.07 -9.40 25.07
C LEU A 23 -12.33 -8.61 23.77
N PRO A 24 -11.67 -8.88 22.62
CA PRO A 24 -11.89 -8.12 21.39
C PRO A 24 -13.33 -8.20 20.85
N PRO A 25 -14.00 -9.38 20.78
CA PRO A 25 -15.41 -9.46 20.39
C PRO A 25 -16.37 -8.70 21.31
N LEU A 26 -16.09 -8.63 22.61
CA LEU A 26 -16.92 -7.89 23.57
C LEU A 26 -16.83 -6.36 23.39
N MET A 27 -15.78 -5.87 22.74
CA MET A 27 -15.54 -4.45 22.46
C MET A 27 -15.93 -4.05 21.03
N ILE A 28 -16.77 -4.83 20.35
CA ILE A 28 -17.23 -4.54 18.99
C ILE A 28 -17.95 -3.19 18.92
N ASN A 29 -17.65 -2.40 17.91
CA ASN A 29 -18.37 -1.16 17.65
C ASN A 29 -19.64 -1.43 16.85
N THR A 30 -20.81 -1.17 17.42
CA THR A 30 -22.13 -1.39 16.81
C THR A 30 -22.74 -0.14 16.18
N ALA A 31 -22.03 1.00 16.16
CA ALA A 31 -22.55 2.23 15.57
C ALA A 31 -22.76 2.09 14.06
N GLU A 32 -23.95 2.45 13.57
CA GLU A 32 -24.27 2.44 12.14
C GLU A 32 -23.45 3.49 11.38
N ASN A 33 -23.09 3.19 10.13
CA ASN A 33 -22.35 4.10 9.24
C ASN A 33 -21.04 4.65 9.86
N TYR A 34 -20.38 3.85 10.72
CA TYR A 34 -19.16 4.27 11.38
C TYR A 34 -18.01 4.43 10.38
N VAL A 35 -17.38 5.60 10.38
CA VAL A 35 -16.20 5.91 9.57
C VAL A 35 -14.94 5.61 10.39
N SER A 36 -14.18 4.61 9.97
CA SER A 36 -12.91 4.25 10.58
C SER A 36 -11.83 5.26 10.19
N SER A 37 -11.21 5.92 11.17
CA SER A 37 -10.01 6.75 10.96
C SER A 37 -8.78 5.93 10.57
N PHE A 38 -8.74 4.66 11.01
CA PHE A 38 -7.63 3.74 10.73
C PHE A 38 -7.62 3.29 9.26
N ASP A 39 -8.78 2.91 8.73
CA ASP A 39 -8.90 2.40 7.35
C ASP A 39 -9.42 3.47 6.35
N ASN A 40 -9.77 4.67 6.83
CA ASN A 40 -10.41 5.76 6.08
C ASN A 40 -11.61 5.30 5.22
N ARG A 41 -12.49 4.48 5.81
CA ARG A 41 -13.68 3.93 5.14
C ARG A 41 -14.85 3.74 6.10
N VAL A 42 -16.05 3.66 5.54
CA VAL A 42 -17.25 3.22 6.27
C VAL A 42 -17.13 1.71 6.53
N LEU A 43 -17.37 1.30 7.78
CA LEU A 43 -17.37 -0.10 8.18
C LEU A 43 -18.73 -0.76 7.84
N PRO A 44 -18.74 -2.05 7.45
CA PRO A 44 -19.97 -2.76 7.12
C PRO A 44 -20.93 -2.76 8.31
N ASP A 45 -22.21 -2.49 8.11
CA ASP A 45 -23.21 -2.57 9.19
C ASP A 45 -23.68 -4.00 9.45
N PHE A 46 -24.36 -4.23 10.57
CA PHE A 46 -24.79 -5.58 10.96
C PHE A 46 -25.81 -6.12 9.92
N PRO A 47 -25.61 -7.33 9.38
CA PRO A 47 -26.52 -7.88 8.37
C PRO A 47 -27.86 -8.26 8.99
N THR A 48 -28.88 -7.44 8.76
CA THR A 48 -30.25 -7.65 9.27
C THR A 48 -31.06 -8.63 8.42
N THR A 49 -30.68 -8.82 7.15
CA THR A 49 -31.44 -9.64 6.19
C THR A 49 -30.86 -11.04 6.09
N VAL A 50 -31.60 -12.05 6.54
CA VAL A 50 -31.18 -13.45 6.41
C VAL A 50 -31.29 -13.87 4.93
N SER A 51 -30.13 -14.11 4.32
CA SER A 51 -29.99 -14.53 2.93
C SER A 51 -28.88 -15.59 2.81
N THR A 52 -28.70 -16.17 1.63
CA THR A 52 -27.56 -17.07 1.36
C THR A 52 -26.20 -16.38 1.50
N LYS A 53 -26.15 -15.03 1.48
CA LYS A 53 -24.94 -14.23 1.67
C LYS A 53 -24.70 -13.80 3.11
N TRP A 54 -25.67 -14.03 4.01
CA TRP A 54 -25.66 -13.50 5.37
C TRP A 54 -24.37 -13.86 6.13
N PHE A 55 -23.87 -15.09 5.98
CA PHE A 55 -22.62 -15.49 6.64
C PHE A 55 -21.41 -14.70 6.16
N GLY A 56 -21.31 -14.40 4.86
CA GLY A 56 -20.21 -13.58 4.33
C GLY A 56 -20.31 -12.12 4.78
N GLU A 57 -21.53 -11.56 4.80
CA GLU A 57 -21.78 -10.20 5.29
C GLU A 57 -21.49 -10.10 6.80
N PHE A 58 -21.83 -11.13 7.58
CA PHE A 58 -21.52 -11.19 9.01
C PHE A 58 -20.01 -11.33 9.25
N GLU A 59 -19.33 -12.16 8.47
CA GLU A 59 -17.87 -12.29 8.55
C GLU A 59 -17.17 -10.97 8.23
N GLU A 60 -17.62 -10.25 7.19
CA GLU A 60 -17.11 -8.93 6.85
C GLU A 60 -17.36 -7.94 8.00
N TYR A 61 -18.60 -7.86 8.49
CA TYR A 61 -18.96 -7.04 9.66
C TYR A 61 -18.04 -7.32 10.85
N PHE A 62 -17.88 -8.59 11.23
CA PHE A 62 -17.08 -9.01 12.38
C PHE A 62 -15.60 -8.66 12.20
N ASN A 63 -15.02 -8.98 11.03
CA ASN A 63 -13.61 -8.74 10.73
C ASN A 63 -13.24 -7.26 10.77
N PHE A 64 -14.15 -6.37 10.35
CA PHE A 64 -13.90 -4.93 10.34
C PHE A 64 -14.21 -4.25 11.68
N ARG A 65 -15.17 -4.78 12.47
CA ARG A 65 -15.63 -4.13 13.70
C ARG A 65 -15.11 -4.71 14.99
N ILE A 66 -14.40 -5.85 14.96
CA ILE A 66 -13.81 -6.46 16.15
C ILE A 66 -13.04 -5.41 16.95
N GLY A 67 -13.31 -5.34 18.26
CA GLY A 67 -12.70 -4.35 19.13
C GLY A 67 -11.19 -4.50 19.18
N LEU A 68 -10.47 -3.41 19.48
CA LEU A 68 -9.01 -3.37 19.57
C LEU A 68 -8.26 -3.72 18.27
N ARG A 69 -8.95 -3.93 17.13
CA ARG A 69 -8.32 -4.28 15.85
C ARG A 69 -7.18 -3.34 15.49
N GLU A 70 -7.43 -2.04 15.52
CA GLU A 70 -6.42 -1.00 15.24
C GLU A 70 -5.21 -1.16 16.17
N ASN A 71 -5.43 -1.27 17.48
CA ASN A 71 -4.34 -1.42 18.45
C ASN A 71 -3.52 -2.68 18.22
N ILE A 72 -4.18 -3.81 17.93
CA ILE A 72 -3.52 -5.11 17.70
C ILE A 72 -2.73 -5.07 16.40
N VAL A 73 -3.31 -4.56 15.31
CA VAL A 73 -2.63 -4.45 14.01
C VAL A 73 -1.44 -3.49 14.11
N SER A 74 -1.59 -2.33 14.74
CA SER A 74 -0.48 -1.40 14.95
C SER A 74 0.61 -2.00 15.82
N ALA A 75 0.26 -2.68 16.92
CA ALA A 75 1.24 -3.36 17.76
C ALA A 75 1.99 -4.46 17.00
N TYR A 76 1.27 -5.27 16.22
CA TYR A 76 1.86 -6.30 15.35
C TYR A 76 2.83 -5.67 14.34
N GLN A 77 2.44 -4.58 13.67
CA GLN A 77 3.31 -3.88 12.73
C GLN A 77 4.56 -3.34 13.43
N VAL A 78 4.43 -2.63 14.55
CA VAL A 78 5.57 -2.05 15.30
C VAL A 78 6.52 -3.13 15.82
N LEU A 79 6.00 -4.24 16.33
CA LEU A 79 6.82 -5.34 16.82
C LEU A 79 7.58 -6.02 15.69
N ASN A 80 6.93 -6.33 14.57
CA ASN A 80 7.61 -6.91 13.41
C ASN A 80 8.67 -5.97 12.83
N ASP A 81 8.36 -4.67 12.81
CA ASP A 81 9.27 -3.64 12.32
C ASP A 81 10.53 -3.56 13.18
N ARG A 82 10.38 -3.56 14.51
CA ARG A 82 11.51 -3.40 15.45
C ARG A 82 12.31 -4.68 15.66
N LEU A 83 11.65 -5.83 15.72
CA LEU A 83 12.30 -7.11 16.04
C LEU A 83 12.86 -7.80 14.79
N PHE A 84 12.17 -7.68 13.66
CA PHE A 84 12.49 -8.43 12.45
C PHE A 84 12.78 -7.54 11.24
N SER A 85 12.60 -6.22 11.34
CA SER A 85 12.65 -5.31 10.18
C SER A 85 11.70 -5.71 9.07
N VAL A 86 10.58 -6.35 9.42
CA VAL A 86 9.54 -6.79 8.49
C VAL A 86 8.37 -5.83 8.58
N MET A 87 7.93 -5.33 7.42
CA MET A 87 6.70 -4.57 7.29
C MET A 87 5.77 -5.27 6.32
N GLU A 88 4.69 -5.84 6.86
CA GLU A 88 3.60 -6.35 6.05
C GLU A 88 2.54 -5.27 5.86
N HIS A 89 2.54 -4.68 4.67
CA HIS A 89 1.51 -3.76 4.24
C HIS A 89 1.00 -4.18 2.85
N PRO A 90 -0.30 -3.96 2.54
CA PRO A 90 -0.84 -4.27 1.21
C PRO A 90 -0.18 -3.42 0.11
N THR A 91 0.06 -2.13 0.39
CA THR A 91 0.49 -1.14 -0.61
C THR A 91 1.97 -0.78 -0.53
N TYR A 92 2.61 -1.02 0.61
CA TYR A 92 3.97 -0.52 0.88
C TYR A 92 4.89 -1.67 1.24
N MET A 93 6.18 -1.45 0.99
CA MET A 93 7.26 -2.32 1.43
C MET A 93 8.35 -1.48 2.08
N ARG A 94 9.05 -2.11 3.02
CA ARG A 94 10.17 -1.51 3.75
C ARG A 94 11.46 -1.74 2.99
N GLY A 95 12.12 -0.65 2.63
CA GLY A 95 13.50 -0.59 2.18
C GLY A 95 14.49 -0.43 3.34
N GLU A 96 15.75 -0.24 2.99
CA GLU A 96 16.84 -0.06 3.95
C GLU A 96 16.63 1.22 4.77
N LYS A 97 17.17 1.23 6.00
CA LYS A 97 17.05 2.36 6.94
C LYS A 97 15.60 2.83 7.17
N SER A 98 14.63 1.90 7.12
CA SER A 98 13.19 2.18 7.32
C SER A 98 12.55 3.07 6.25
N TYR A 99 13.15 3.19 5.06
CA TYR A 99 12.51 3.88 3.94
C TYR A 99 11.30 3.09 3.44
N LEU A 100 10.22 3.79 3.13
CA LEU A 100 9.02 3.19 2.54
C LEU A 100 8.99 3.34 1.02
N TYR A 101 8.64 2.25 0.33
CA TYR A 101 8.40 2.22 -1.12
C TYR A 101 7.03 1.60 -1.40
N PHE A 102 6.45 1.89 -2.56
CA PHE A 102 5.29 1.15 -3.03
C PHE A 102 5.66 -0.32 -3.24
N LYS A 103 4.72 -1.22 -2.95
CA LYS A 103 4.88 -2.68 -3.07
C LYS A 103 4.78 -3.12 -4.53
N SER A 104 5.71 -2.63 -5.34
CA SER A 104 5.91 -2.98 -6.74
C SER A 104 7.41 -2.91 -7.01
N SER A 105 8.00 -4.05 -7.39
CA SER A 105 9.40 -4.10 -7.79
C SER A 105 9.58 -4.03 -9.30
N SER A 106 8.51 -4.21 -10.08
CA SER A 106 8.60 -4.29 -11.54
C SER A 106 9.12 -2.99 -12.15
N ASP A 107 8.72 -1.84 -11.60
CA ASP A 107 9.22 -0.53 -12.01
C ASP A 107 10.72 -0.39 -11.72
N TYR A 108 11.15 -0.74 -10.50
CA TYR A 108 12.57 -0.72 -10.12
C TYR A 108 13.42 -1.67 -10.97
N GLN A 109 12.88 -2.85 -11.27
CA GLN A 109 13.60 -3.91 -12.00
C GLN A 109 13.49 -3.77 -13.53
N HIS A 110 12.72 -2.79 -14.02
CA HIS A 110 12.46 -2.54 -15.44
C HIS A 110 11.70 -3.69 -16.13
N LEU A 111 10.87 -4.43 -15.38
CA LEU A 111 10.13 -5.59 -15.88
C LEU A 111 8.79 -5.25 -16.55
N ASN A 112 8.31 -4.02 -16.39
CA ASN A 112 6.98 -3.58 -16.82
C ASN A 112 7.02 -2.54 -17.95
N VAL A 113 8.06 -2.60 -18.79
CA VAL A 113 8.19 -1.73 -19.95
C VAL A 113 7.29 -2.24 -21.07
N ASP A 114 6.20 -1.52 -21.34
CA ASP A 114 5.29 -1.76 -22.47
C ASP A 114 5.52 -0.70 -23.55
N VAL A 115 6.29 -1.05 -24.57
CA VAL A 115 6.71 -0.14 -25.64
C VAL A 115 5.49 0.36 -26.44
N ASP A 116 4.56 -0.53 -26.77
CA ASP A 116 3.37 -0.18 -27.56
C ASP A 116 2.45 0.78 -26.80
N TYR A 117 2.32 0.58 -25.48
CA TYR A 117 1.62 1.53 -24.62
C TYR A 117 2.29 2.90 -24.62
N LEU A 118 3.62 2.96 -24.48
CA LEU A 118 4.35 4.22 -24.48
C LEU A 118 4.22 4.96 -25.83
N ASP A 119 4.23 4.24 -26.95
CA ASP A 119 4.01 4.83 -28.28
C ASP A 119 2.60 5.43 -28.41
N ARG A 120 1.57 4.71 -27.95
CA ARG A 120 0.20 5.23 -27.92
C ARG A 120 0.05 6.44 -26.98
N LEU A 121 0.72 6.41 -25.83
CA LEU A 121 0.71 7.50 -24.85
C LEU A 121 1.34 8.76 -25.45
N VAL A 122 2.55 8.66 -25.99
CA VAL A 122 3.27 9.79 -26.61
C VAL A 122 2.50 10.34 -27.80
N SER A 123 1.93 9.48 -28.65
CA SER A 123 1.05 9.89 -29.75
C SER A 123 -0.18 10.67 -29.25
N SER A 124 -0.76 10.27 -28.12
CA SER A 124 -1.89 10.96 -27.50
C SER A 124 -1.50 12.30 -26.90
N LEU A 125 -0.33 12.38 -26.26
CA LEU A 125 0.22 13.62 -25.71
C LEU A 125 0.52 14.64 -26.82
N ALA A 126 1.11 14.20 -27.95
CA ALA A 126 1.34 15.06 -29.09
C ALA A 126 0.04 15.63 -29.69
N ARG A 127 -1.03 14.82 -29.77
CA ARG A 127 -2.35 15.31 -30.19
C ARG A 127 -2.93 16.31 -29.20
N LEU A 128 -2.77 16.06 -27.90
CA LEU A 128 -3.25 16.97 -26.85
C LEU A 128 -2.52 18.31 -26.90
N GLU A 129 -1.20 18.30 -27.06
CA GLU A 129 -0.41 19.53 -27.24
C GLU A 129 -0.84 20.30 -28.49
N TYR A 130 -1.02 19.61 -29.62
CA TYR A 130 -1.52 20.23 -30.85
C TYR A 130 -2.88 20.90 -30.63
N PHE A 131 -3.79 20.23 -29.90
CA PHE A 131 -5.09 20.78 -29.53
C PHE A 131 -4.94 22.05 -28.69
N CYS A 132 -4.17 22.02 -27.60
CA CYS A 132 -3.91 23.19 -26.75
C CYS A 132 -3.37 24.38 -27.58
N ARG A 133 -2.38 24.13 -28.45
CA ARG A 133 -1.78 25.16 -29.30
C ARG A 133 -2.80 25.77 -30.27
N ARG A 134 -3.69 24.96 -30.84
CA ARG A 134 -4.78 25.43 -31.72
C ARG A 134 -5.79 26.33 -30.99
N HIS A 135 -5.87 26.21 -29.66
CA HIS A 135 -6.72 27.01 -28.78
C HIS A 135 -5.93 28.10 -28.01
N ASN A 136 -4.78 28.56 -28.53
CA ASN A 136 -3.95 29.59 -27.91
C ASN A 136 -3.55 29.29 -26.45
N SER A 137 -3.37 28.01 -26.10
CA SER A 137 -2.96 27.55 -24.78
C SER A 137 -1.61 26.84 -24.84
N HIS A 138 -0.82 26.95 -23.78
CA HIS A 138 0.44 26.24 -23.63
C HIS A 138 0.20 24.86 -23.02
N PHE A 139 0.97 23.87 -23.47
CA PHE A 139 0.97 22.52 -22.93
C PHE A 139 2.33 22.23 -22.31
N LEU A 140 2.35 21.65 -21.11
CA LEU A 140 3.55 21.15 -20.46
C LEU A 140 3.20 19.89 -19.68
N LEU A 141 3.84 18.78 -20.04
CA LEU A 141 3.79 17.55 -19.25
C LEU A 141 4.85 17.61 -18.14
N VAL A 142 4.44 17.54 -16.87
CA VAL A 142 5.39 17.43 -15.75
C VAL A 142 5.49 15.97 -15.32
N ILE A 143 6.71 15.43 -15.37
CA ILE A 143 7.01 14.04 -15.00
C ILE A 143 7.73 14.06 -13.66
N ILE A 144 7.11 13.42 -12.67
CA ILE A 144 7.63 13.28 -11.32
C ILE A 144 8.30 11.91 -11.22
N PRO A 145 9.58 11.83 -10.84
CA PRO A 145 10.26 10.56 -10.66
C PRO A 145 9.70 9.79 -9.47
N ASP A 146 9.67 8.47 -9.57
CA ASP A 146 9.38 7.61 -8.43
C ASP A 146 10.49 7.70 -7.37
N LYS A 147 10.13 7.48 -6.11
CA LYS A 147 11.06 7.55 -4.97
C LYS A 147 12.31 6.69 -5.16
N HIS A 148 12.17 5.52 -5.77
CA HIS A 148 13.30 4.62 -6.04
C HIS A 148 14.24 5.10 -7.14
N ALA A 149 13.83 6.07 -7.96
CA ALA A 149 14.68 6.67 -8.97
C ALA A 149 15.56 7.79 -8.39
N ILE A 150 15.15 8.37 -7.26
CA ILE A 150 15.92 9.39 -6.50
C ILE A 150 16.77 8.75 -5.41
N TYR A 151 16.21 7.77 -4.68
CA TYR A 151 16.88 7.09 -3.58
C TYR A 151 16.99 5.58 -3.82
N PRO A 152 17.70 5.12 -4.85
CA PRO A 152 17.86 3.69 -5.14
C PRO A 152 18.63 2.94 -4.05
N GLU A 153 19.53 3.62 -3.32
CA GLU A 153 20.38 3.05 -2.27
C GLU A 153 19.61 2.62 -1.01
N TYR A 154 18.38 3.13 -0.82
CA TYR A 154 17.50 2.69 0.25
C TYR A 154 16.45 1.69 -0.21
N PHE A 155 16.43 1.31 -1.49
CA PHE A 155 15.54 0.26 -1.98
C PHE A 155 15.89 -1.09 -1.32
N PRO A 156 14.91 -1.98 -1.05
CA PRO A 156 15.20 -3.28 -0.46
C PRO A 156 16.24 -4.08 -1.25
N LYS A 157 17.13 -4.78 -0.56
CA LYS A 157 18.11 -5.69 -1.19
C LYS A 157 17.42 -6.92 -1.81
N GLY A 158 18.11 -7.55 -2.77
CA GLY A 158 17.63 -8.77 -3.45
C GLY A 158 16.85 -8.51 -4.74
N TYR A 159 16.59 -7.24 -5.08
CA TYR A 159 16.05 -6.84 -6.37
C TYR A 159 17.19 -6.39 -7.30
N ASN A 160 17.30 -7.03 -8.45
CA ASN A 160 18.28 -6.66 -9.47
C ASN A 160 17.60 -5.89 -10.60
N ILE A 161 18.23 -4.80 -11.03
CA ILE A 161 17.85 -4.03 -12.21
C ILE A 161 18.26 -4.84 -13.45
N GLN A 162 17.36 -4.99 -14.41
CA GLN A 162 17.72 -5.58 -15.70
C GLN A 162 18.55 -4.60 -16.53
N ASN A 163 19.46 -5.09 -17.38
CA ASN A 163 20.23 -4.27 -18.33
C ASN A 163 19.35 -3.78 -19.51
N THR A 164 18.17 -3.26 -19.19
CA THR A 164 17.21 -2.65 -20.11
C THR A 164 16.88 -1.26 -19.61
N GLU A 165 16.38 -0.40 -20.50
CA GLU A 165 15.91 0.92 -20.09
C GLU A 165 14.69 0.81 -19.18
N SER A 166 14.58 1.72 -18.22
CA SER A 166 13.36 1.87 -17.43
C SER A 166 12.21 2.43 -18.28
N ARG A 167 10.98 2.22 -17.82
CA ARG A 167 9.79 2.80 -18.47
C ARG A 167 9.86 4.33 -18.56
N SER A 168 10.42 4.98 -17.53
CA SER A 168 10.59 6.44 -17.49
C SER A 168 11.66 6.91 -18.46
N GLU A 169 12.79 6.23 -18.56
CA GLU A 169 13.85 6.57 -19.53
C GLU A 169 13.33 6.47 -20.98
N LEU A 170 12.66 5.37 -21.31
CA LEU A 170 12.08 5.17 -22.63
C LEU A 170 10.96 6.19 -22.95
N LEU A 171 10.14 6.56 -21.96
CA LEU A 171 9.15 7.64 -22.13
C LEU A 171 9.84 8.97 -22.44
N ILE A 172 10.89 9.35 -21.71
CA ILE A 172 11.63 10.60 -21.92
C ILE A 172 12.29 10.61 -23.30
N GLU A 173 12.87 9.50 -23.74
CA GLU A 173 13.43 9.36 -25.08
C GLU A 173 12.36 9.61 -26.15
N LYS A 174 11.21 8.93 -26.07
CA LYS A 174 10.11 9.08 -27.04
C LYS A 174 9.50 10.49 -27.04
N LEU A 175 9.37 11.13 -25.87
CA LEU A 175 8.92 12.53 -25.78
C LEU A 175 9.90 13.49 -26.45
N ARG A 176 11.21 13.29 -26.23
CA ARG A 176 12.26 14.06 -26.90
C ARG A 176 12.22 13.88 -28.42
N ALA A 177 12.04 12.65 -28.90
CA ALA A 177 11.97 12.33 -30.32
C ALA A 177 10.75 12.96 -31.02
N THR A 178 9.63 13.08 -30.31
CA THR A 178 8.39 13.66 -30.86
C THR A 178 8.28 15.17 -30.68
N GLY A 179 9.18 15.78 -29.90
CA GLY A 179 9.17 17.21 -29.61
C GLY A 179 8.01 17.65 -28.71
N VAL A 180 7.40 16.72 -27.98
CA VAL A 180 6.35 17.05 -27.01
C VAL A 180 6.95 17.83 -25.86
N ASN A 181 6.32 18.92 -25.45
CA ASN A 181 6.81 19.74 -24.33
C ASN A 181 6.66 18.99 -22.99
N TYR A 182 7.78 18.74 -22.31
CA TYR A 182 7.82 18.11 -21.00
C TYR A 182 8.86 18.74 -20.05
N LEU A 183 8.66 18.53 -18.76
CA LEU A 183 9.59 18.83 -17.67
C LEU A 183 9.77 17.56 -16.84
N TYR A 184 11.00 17.04 -16.78
CA TYR A 184 11.32 15.90 -15.92
C TYR A 184 12.03 16.37 -14.66
N LEU A 185 11.43 16.13 -13.50
CA LEU A 185 11.93 16.68 -12.23
C LEU A 185 13.07 15.88 -11.60
N LYS A 186 13.47 14.74 -12.18
CA LYS A 186 14.52 13.88 -11.60
C LYS A 186 15.81 14.65 -11.32
N ASP A 187 16.28 15.42 -12.29
CA ASP A 187 17.55 16.12 -12.18
C ASP A 187 17.51 17.18 -11.07
N ALA A 188 16.36 17.83 -10.85
CA ALA A 188 16.16 18.81 -9.78
C ALA A 188 16.14 18.21 -8.37
N PHE A 189 15.95 16.89 -8.23
CA PHE A 189 15.97 16.20 -6.93
C PHE A 189 17.32 15.56 -6.59
N ILE A 190 18.26 15.53 -7.54
CA ILE A 190 19.58 14.87 -7.39
C ILE A 190 20.70 15.91 -7.13
N GLU A 191 20.38 17.20 -7.13
CA GLU A 191 21.25 18.30 -6.64
C GLU A 191 21.47 18.26 -5.12
#